data_AF-L9K2F1-F1
#
_entry.id   AF-L9K2F1-F1
#
_cell.length_a   1.000
_cell.length_b   1.000
_cell.length_c   1.000
_cell.angle_alpha   90.00
_cell.angle_beta   90.00
_cell.angle_gamma   90.00
#
_symmetry.space_group_name_H-M   'P 1'
#
loop_
_entity.id
_entity.type
_entity.pdbx_description
1 polymer ?
#
loop_
_entity_poly.entity_id
_entity_poly.type
_entity_poly.pdbx_seq_one_letter_code
_entity_poly.pdbx_strand_id
1 'polypeptide(L)'
;MESTMSKGPTVGIDLGTTYSCMAVFQHRKVEIIANDQGNRTNPNYIVFTNTEQLISDAAKNQVAVNPINTVFDAKHLIGCRFDDAVVHSDMKHWPFKVVNDAGRLKMQVEYKRETKSFYPEEVSSMVLTKIKEITEAYLEKTVTNAVVTVPAYVNDSQCQATKDAGTIDGLNVLRIINEPVAAAIAYGLDKKVGAERNVLIFNLGGGTFDVSILTIGNGICIFICKYNKTSIILFDSNIYDADIFIGFICLGIYFNVGDPLHNFHFFSHSFRHCMLIIKPRC
;
A
#
# COMPACT_ATOMS: atom_id res chain seq x y z
N MET A 1 41.95 -5.03 4.98
CA MET A 1 40.70 -4.87 5.77
C MET A 1 39.83 -3.89 5.02
N GLU A 2 38.90 -4.41 4.23
CA GLU A 2 37.89 -3.59 3.56
C GLU A 2 36.94 -3.12 4.65
N SER A 3 36.98 -1.82 4.95
CA SER A 3 36.06 -1.19 5.90
C SER A 3 34.66 -1.40 5.33
N THR A 4 33.88 -2.29 5.94
CA THR A 4 32.45 -2.39 5.65
C THR A 4 31.85 -1.04 6.04
N MET A 5 31.70 -0.12 5.08
CA MET A 5 30.84 1.05 5.27
C MET A 5 29.52 0.49 5.77
N SER A 6 29.11 0.86 6.99
CA SER A 6 27.81 0.43 7.49
C SER A 6 26.79 0.94 6.48
N LYS A 7 26.19 0.04 5.69
CA LYS A 7 25.05 0.38 4.84
C LYS A 7 24.05 1.06 5.76
N GLY A 8 23.72 2.32 5.46
CA GLY A 8 22.82 3.13 6.29
C GLY A 8 21.51 2.39 6.58
N PRO A 9 20.78 2.79 7.63
CA PRO A 9 19.56 2.09 8.05
C PRO A 9 18.62 1.87 6.87
N THR A 10 18.04 0.67 6.79
CA THR A 10 17.02 0.33 5.80
C THR A 10 15.65 0.45 6.43
N VAL A 11 14.76 1.18 5.77
CA VAL A 11 13.37 1.36 6.20
C VAL A 11 12.44 0.45 5.37
N GLY A 12 11.48 -0.19 6.03
CA GLY A 12 10.35 -0.83 5.38
C GLY A 12 9.19 0.16 5.29
N ILE A 13 8.68 0.40 4.08
CA ILE A 13 7.62 1.38 3.82
C ILE A 13 6.42 0.65 3.24
N ASP A 14 5.30 0.73 3.95
CA ASP A 14 3.99 0.40 3.39
C ASP A 14 3.40 1.66 2.76
N LEU A 15 3.61 1.83 1.45
CA LEU A 15 3.05 2.95 0.69
C LEU A 15 1.62 2.60 0.31
N GLY A 16 0.65 2.85 1.20
CA GLY A 16 -0.75 2.51 0.97
C GLY A 16 -1.47 3.49 0.02
N THR A 17 -2.77 3.29 -0.21
CA THR A 17 -3.57 4.24 -0.98
C THR A 17 -3.80 5.51 -0.17
N THR A 18 -4.47 5.38 0.97
CA THR A 18 -4.91 6.51 1.79
C THR A 18 -3.92 6.87 2.89
N TYR A 19 -3.20 5.88 3.42
CA TYR A 19 -2.21 6.05 4.47
C TYR A 19 -0.96 5.24 4.17
N SER A 20 0.16 5.70 4.68
CA SER A 20 1.43 4.97 4.67
C SER A 20 1.94 4.73 6.08
N CYS A 21 2.71 3.66 6.23
CA CYS A 21 3.36 3.27 7.48
C CYS A 21 4.85 3.03 7.21
N MET A 22 5.69 3.30 8.21
CA MET A 22 7.11 2.96 8.17
C MET A 22 7.51 2.09 9.35
N ALA A 23 8.48 1.21 9.10
CA ALA A 23 9.03 0.32 10.09
C ALA A 23 10.54 0.17 9.92
N VAL A 24 11.24 -0.04 11.03
CA VAL A 24 12.67 -0.38 11.04
C VAL A 24 12.87 -1.69 11.79
N PHE A 25 13.85 -2.47 11.35
CA PHE A 25 14.25 -3.68 12.07
C PHE A 25 15.52 -3.40 12.87
N GLN A 26 15.39 -3.30 14.19
CA GLN A 26 16.49 -3.03 15.11
C GLN A 26 16.35 -3.87 16.37
N HIS A 27 17.48 -4.19 17.03
CA HIS A 27 17.46 -5.00 18.25
C HIS A 27 16.70 -6.34 18.09
N ARG A 28 16.74 -6.93 16.89
CA ARG A 28 16.01 -8.15 16.49
C ARG A 28 14.49 -8.07 16.56
N LYS A 29 13.92 -6.86 16.54
CA LYS A 29 12.47 -6.64 16.51
C LYS A 29 12.11 -5.63 15.43
N VAL A 30 10.88 -5.72 14.94
CA VAL A 30 10.29 -4.69 14.08
C VAL A 30 9.75 -3.58 14.99
N GLU A 31 10.12 -2.33 14.71
CA GLU A 31 9.59 -1.15 15.36
C GLU A 31 8.82 -0.32 14.32
N ILE A 32 7.54 -0.05 14.60
CA ILE A 32 6.72 0.88 13.80
C ILE A 32 6.97 2.29 14.31
N ILE A 33 7.34 3.19 13.41
CA ILE A 33 7.70 4.57 13.77
C ILE A 33 6.43 5.42 13.77
N ALA A 34 6.25 6.19 14.84
CA ALA A 34 5.20 7.19 14.93
C ALA A 34 5.70 8.54 14.39
N ASN A 35 4.80 9.33 13.83
CA ASN A 35 5.08 10.70 13.39
C ASN A 35 5.13 11.69 14.57
N ASP A 36 5.35 12.96 14.25
CA ASP A 36 5.41 14.08 15.21
C ASP A 36 4.12 14.29 16.02
N GLN A 37 2.99 13.74 15.57
CA GLN A 37 1.70 13.74 16.28
C GLN A 37 1.44 12.45 17.06
N GLY A 38 2.36 11.48 17.03
CA GLY A 38 2.21 10.17 17.67
C GLY A 38 1.42 9.14 16.85
N ASN A 39 1.03 9.47 15.60
CA ASN A 39 0.33 8.54 14.72
C ASN A 39 1.30 7.57 14.06
N ARG A 40 0.96 6.28 14.02
CA ARG A 40 1.77 5.24 13.34
C ARG A 40 1.47 5.10 11.84
N THR A 41 0.44 5.79 11.38
CA THR A 41 0.06 5.88 9.97
C THR A 41 -0.03 7.34 9.56
N ASN A 42 0.42 7.63 8.35
CA ASN A 42 0.52 8.98 7.81
C ASN A 42 -0.40 9.09 6.60
N PRO A 43 -1.33 10.07 6.55
CA PRO A 43 -2.15 10.26 5.37
C PRO A 43 -1.31 10.50 4.11
N ASN A 44 -1.74 9.94 2.98
CA ASN A 44 -1.14 10.16 1.67
C ASN A 44 -1.84 11.33 0.97
N TYR A 45 -1.77 12.49 1.62
CA TYR A 45 -2.39 13.73 1.17
C TYR A 45 -1.30 14.78 0.98
N ILE A 46 -1.42 15.55 -0.10
CA ILE A 46 -0.57 16.70 -0.37
C ILE A 46 -1.47 17.85 -0.78
N VAL A 47 -1.37 18.99 -0.09
CA VAL A 47 -2.08 20.21 -0.47
C VAL A 47 -1.07 21.25 -0.92
N PHE A 48 -1.36 21.85 -2.07
CA PHE A 48 -0.58 22.94 -2.62
C PHE A 48 -1.28 24.26 -2.31
N THR A 49 -0.52 25.21 -1.76
CA THR A 49 -1.01 26.55 -1.40
C THR A 49 -0.24 27.62 -2.17
N ASN A 50 -0.58 28.89 -1.94
CA ASN A 50 0.16 30.00 -2.55
C ASN A 50 1.56 30.18 -1.96
N THR A 51 1.85 29.62 -0.79
CA THR A 51 3.10 29.84 -0.04
C THR A 51 3.92 28.56 0.04
N GLU A 52 3.28 27.45 0.34
CA GLU A 52 3.94 26.18 0.68
C GLU A 52 3.16 24.97 0.20
N GLN A 53 3.84 23.83 0.22
CA GLN A 53 3.21 22.52 0.09
C GLN A 53 3.14 21.89 1.48
N LEU A 54 2.00 21.32 1.83
CA LEU A 54 1.82 20.58 3.07
C LEU A 54 1.56 19.12 2.74
N ILE A 55 2.03 18.22 3.60
CA ILE A 55 2.03 16.78 3.38
C ILE A 55 1.45 16.08 4.61
N SER A 56 0.78 14.96 4.41
CA SER A 56 0.20 14.10 5.44
C SER A 56 -0.85 14.80 6.32
N ASP A 57 -0.74 14.76 7.65
CA ASP A 57 -1.79 15.25 8.54
C ASP A 57 -2.11 16.73 8.30
N ALA A 58 -1.10 17.56 8.05
CA ALA A 58 -1.27 18.97 7.73
C ALA A 58 -2.08 19.18 6.44
N ALA A 59 -1.88 18.33 5.42
CA ALA A 59 -2.63 18.38 4.17
C ALA A 59 -4.07 17.89 4.33
N LYS A 60 -4.24 16.76 5.01
CA LYS A 60 -5.55 16.15 5.26
C LYS A 60 -6.49 17.10 6.00
N ASN A 61 -5.97 17.89 6.96
CA ASN A 61 -6.75 18.88 7.70
C ASN A 61 -7.26 20.04 6.84
N GLN A 62 -6.68 20.25 5.64
CA GLN A 62 -7.08 21.33 4.74
C GLN A 62 -7.95 20.87 3.57
N VAL A 63 -8.21 19.56 3.41
CA VAL A 63 -8.94 19.04 2.24
C VAL A 63 -10.33 19.68 2.08
N ALA A 64 -11.03 19.97 3.18
CA ALA A 64 -12.35 20.61 3.15
C ALA A 64 -12.28 22.09 2.74
N VAL A 65 -11.14 22.75 2.94
CA VAL A 65 -10.94 24.18 2.65
C VAL A 65 -10.35 24.38 1.25
N ASN A 66 -9.43 23.50 0.82
CA ASN A 66 -8.73 23.58 -0.46
C ASN A 66 -8.78 22.24 -1.23
N PRO A 67 -9.98 21.74 -1.58
CA PRO A 67 -10.13 20.42 -2.18
C PRO A 67 -9.48 20.32 -3.57
N ILE A 68 -9.56 21.37 -4.38
CA ILE A 68 -9.08 21.37 -5.78
C ILE A 68 -7.55 21.23 -5.87
N ASN A 69 -6.83 21.76 -4.88
CA ASN A 69 -5.36 21.69 -4.83
C ASN A 69 -4.86 20.68 -3.80
N THR A 70 -5.74 19.81 -3.28
CA THR A 70 -5.36 18.70 -2.41
C THR A 70 -5.39 17.41 -3.22
N VAL A 71 -4.22 16.83 -3.43
CA VAL A 71 -4.03 15.55 -4.13
C VAL A 71 -3.98 14.41 -3.11
N PHE A 72 -4.71 13.33 -3.42
CA PHE A 72 -4.73 12.07 -2.67
C PHE A 72 -4.97 10.91 -3.67
N ASP A 73 -4.91 9.67 -3.19
CA ASP A 73 -5.07 8.45 -4.01
C ASP A 73 -4.10 8.32 -5.20
N ALA A 74 -2.95 9.00 -5.16
CA ALA A 74 -1.94 8.95 -6.21
C ALA A 74 -1.47 7.52 -6.53
N LYS A 75 -1.58 6.58 -5.57
CA LYS A 75 -1.30 5.16 -5.77
C LYS A 75 -2.22 4.47 -6.80
N HIS A 76 -3.47 4.91 -6.96
CA HIS A 76 -4.35 4.38 -8.02
C HIS A 76 -3.93 4.82 -9.42
N LEU A 77 -3.21 5.96 -9.48
CA LEU A 77 -2.78 6.60 -10.71
C LEU A 77 -1.36 6.20 -11.14
N ILE A 78 -0.56 5.69 -10.20
CA ILE A 78 0.85 5.37 -10.46
C ILE A 78 0.99 4.28 -11.53
N GLY A 79 1.82 4.56 -12.54
CA GLY A 79 2.09 3.65 -13.65
C GLY A 79 0.92 3.38 -14.61
N CYS A 80 -0.25 3.99 -14.37
CA CYS A 80 -1.42 3.92 -15.24
C CYS A 80 -1.29 4.88 -16.42
N ARG A 81 -2.01 4.59 -17.50
CA ARG A 81 -2.13 5.49 -18.66
C ARG A 81 -3.37 6.34 -18.55
N PHE A 82 -3.36 7.51 -19.19
CA PHE A 82 -4.50 8.41 -19.15
C PHE A 82 -5.77 7.78 -19.77
N ASP A 83 -5.61 6.89 -20.75
CA ASP A 83 -6.67 6.20 -21.46
C ASP A 83 -7.22 4.95 -20.75
N ASP A 84 -6.66 4.56 -19.60
CA ASP A 84 -7.14 3.41 -18.85
C ASP A 84 -8.56 3.65 -18.32
N ALA A 85 -9.46 2.67 -18.53
CA ALA A 85 -10.87 2.79 -18.16
C ALA A 85 -11.08 3.06 -16.65
N VAL A 86 -10.21 2.48 -15.79
CA VAL A 86 -10.22 2.70 -14.34
C VAL A 86 -9.91 4.16 -14.00
N VAL A 87 -8.92 4.77 -14.68
CA VAL A 87 -8.54 6.18 -14.48
C VAL A 87 -9.71 7.10 -14.82
N HIS A 88 -10.37 6.88 -15.97
CA HIS A 88 -11.53 7.67 -16.37
C HIS A 88 -12.75 7.52 -15.44
N SER A 89 -12.91 6.35 -14.81
CA SER A 89 -13.94 6.14 -13.79
C SER A 89 -13.61 6.90 -12.51
N ASP A 90 -12.38 6.75 -12.01
CA ASP A 90 -11.95 7.35 -10.75
C ASP A 90 -11.85 8.89 -10.84
N MET A 91 -11.45 9.44 -12.00
CA MET A 91 -11.40 10.89 -12.27
C MET A 91 -12.71 11.64 -12.00
N LYS A 92 -13.86 10.95 -12.02
CA LYS A 92 -15.17 11.55 -11.72
C LYS A 92 -15.38 11.84 -10.23
N HIS A 93 -14.55 11.24 -9.38
CA HIS A 93 -14.70 11.27 -7.93
C HIS A 93 -13.65 12.16 -7.24
N TRP A 94 -12.66 12.66 -7.99
CA TRP A 94 -11.63 13.54 -7.44
C TRP A 94 -11.95 15.03 -7.66
N PRO A 95 -11.65 15.88 -6.67
CA PRO A 95 -11.83 17.33 -6.79
C PRO A 95 -10.71 18.00 -7.60
N PHE A 96 -9.52 17.38 -7.67
CA PHE A 96 -8.39 17.87 -8.44
C PHE A 96 -8.47 17.40 -9.90
N LYS A 97 -7.85 18.15 -10.80
CA LYS A 97 -7.88 17.85 -12.23
C LYS A 97 -6.77 16.87 -12.61
N VAL A 98 -7.10 15.87 -13.42
CA VAL A 98 -6.12 14.99 -14.06
C VAL A 98 -6.05 15.33 -15.55
N VAL A 99 -4.85 15.55 -16.08
CA VAL A 99 -4.60 15.96 -17.47
C VAL A 99 -3.74 14.93 -18.20
N ASN A 100 -3.93 14.84 -19.52
CA ASN A 100 -3.13 14.00 -20.39
C ASN A 100 -1.85 14.73 -20.81
N ASP A 101 -0.72 14.07 -20.66
CA ASP A 101 0.59 14.49 -21.15
C ASP A 101 1.20 13.35 -21.98
N ALA A 102 1.03 13.43 -23.29
CA ALA A 102 1.52 12.43 -24.25
C ALA A 102 1.14 10.97 -23.92
N GLY A 103 -0.08 10.75 -23.42
CA GLY A 103 -0.64 9.43 -23.04
C GLY A 103 -0.42 9.06 -21.58
N ARG A 104 0.48 9.75 -20.88
CA ARG A 104 0.64 9.66 -19.42
C ARG A 104 -0.32 10.64 -18.76
N LEU A 105 -0.62 10.42 -17.50
CA LEU A 105 -1.49 11.30 -16.73
C LEU A 105 -0.69 12.15 -15.74
N LYS A 106 -1.14 13.39 -15.49
CA LYS A 106 -0.62 14.29 -14.46
C LYS A 106 -1.75 14.86 -13.63
N MET A 107 -1.52 15.08 -12.33
CA MET A 107 -2.43 15.82 -11.47
C MET A 107 -2.09 17.30 -11.54
N GLN A 108 -3.05 18.11 -11.94
CA GLN A 108 -2.92 19.56 -12.12
C GLN A 108 -3.49 20.30 -10.91
N VAL A 109 -2.69 21.24 -10.39
CA VAL A 109 -2.99 22.04 -9.19
C VAL A 109 -2.49 23.47 -9.37
N GLU A 110 -3.01 24.40 -8.59
CA GLU A 110 -2.45 25.73 -8.43
C GLU A 110 -1.46 25.74 -7.26
N TYR A 111 -0.19 26.05 -7.55
CA TYR A 111 0.87 26.13 -6.54
C TYR A 111 1.68 27.41 -6.74
N LYS A 112 1.78 28.24 -5.70
CA LYS A 112 2.46 29.55 -5.78
C LYS A 112 1.92 30.45 -6.90
N ARG A 113 0.59 30.45 -7.09
CA ARG A 113 -0.13 31.20 -8.15
C ARG A 113 0.23 30.80 -9.58
N GLU A 114 0.77 29.60 -9.75
CA GLU A 114 1.05 29.02 -11.06
C GLU A 114 0.35 27.67 -11.17
N THR A 115 -0.23 27.41 -12.34
CA THR A 115 -0.70 26.07 -12.69
C THR A 115 0.51 25.14 -12.81
N LYS A 116 0.56 24.12 -11.97
CA LYS A 116 1.56 23.05 -12.02
C LYS A 116 0.91 21.71 -12.28
N SER A 117 1.69 20.77 -12.79
CA SER A 117 1.19 19.43 -13.08
C SER A 117 2.26 18.42 -12.73
N PHE A 118 1.89 17.45 -11.90
CA PHE A 118 2.81 16.46 -11.35
C PHE A 118 2.42 15.06 -11.80
N TYR A 119 3.40 14.24 -12.12
CA TYR A 119 3.20 12.82 -12.32
C TYR A 119 2.86 12.11 -10.99
N PRO A 120 2.13 10.98 -11.03
CA PRO A 120 1.84 10.16 -9.85
C PRO A 120 3.07 9.78 -9.02
N GLU A 121 4.19 9.46 -9.68
CA GLU A 121 5.43 9.13 -8.99
C GLU A 121 6.08 10.34 -8.31
N GLU A 122 5.91 11.56 -8.83
CA GLU A 122 6.39 12.79 -8.16
C GLU A 122 5.57 13.08 -6.89
N VAL A 123 4.25 12.91 -6.97
CA VAL A 123 3.36 13.07 -5.80
C VAL A 123 3.64 11.98 -4.76
N SER A 124 3.82 10.73 -5.20
CA SER A 124 4.21 9.63 -4.31
C SER A 124 5.59 9.87 -3.68
N SER A 125 6.52 10.48 -4.43
CA SER A 125 7.83 10.87 -3.93
C SER A 125 7.74 11.89 -2.80
N MET A 126 6.87 12.90 -2.92
CA MET A 126 6.64 13.87 -1.83
C MET A 126 6.14 13.19 -0.54
N VAL A 127 5.27 12.17 -0.66
CA VAL A 127 4.86 11.35 0.50
C VAL A 127 6.07 10.59 1.07
N LEU A 128 6.90 10.00 0.21
CA LEU A 128 8.12 9.30 0.64
C LEU A 128 9.11 10.24 1.33
N THR A 129 9.23 11.49 0.89
CA THR A 129 10.05 12.52 1.56
C THR A 129 9.60 12.72 3.00
N LYS A 130 8.29 12.90 3.24
CA LYS A 130 7.77 13.06 4.61
C LYS A 130 8.03 11.81 5.46
N ILE A 131 7.91 10.62 4.86
CA ILE A 131 8.21 9.35 5.52
C ILE A 131 9.69 9.26 5.89
N LYS A 132 10.57 9.63 4.97
CA LYS A 132 12.02 9.67 5.20
C LYS A 132 12.36 10.65 6.32
N GLU A 133 11.85 11.88 6.29
CA GLU A 133 12.06 12.89 7.35
C GLU A 133 11.68 12.38 8.74
N ILE A 134 10.48 11.79 8.88
CA ILE A 134 10.02 11.21 10.17
C ILE A 134 10.96 10.08 10.61
N THR A 135 11.38 9.22 9.68
CA THR A 135 12.27 8.09 9.99
C THR A 135 13.66 8.58 10.41
N GLU A 136 14.20 9.58 9.71
CA GLU A 136 15.50 10.19 10.02
C GLU A 136 15.49 10.89 11.37
N ALA A 137 14.40 11.58 11.70
CA ALA A 137 14.20 12.19 13.02
C ALA A 137 14.15 11.12 14.14
N TYR A 138 13.47 9.99 13.91
CA TYR A 138 13.41 8.88 14.87
C TYR A 138 14.76 8.18 15.06
N LEU A 139 15.52 7.99 13.97
CA LEU A 139 16.79 7.26 13.98
C LEU A 139 18.02 8.12 14.29
N GLU A 140 17.87 9.45 14.23
CA GLU A 140 18.95 10.45 14.25
C GLU A 140 20.05 10.14 13.20
N LYS A 141 19.64 9.58 12.05
CA LYS A 141 20.53 9.11 10.98
C LYS A 141 19.88 9.29 9.62
N THR A 142 20.68 9.61 8.60
CA THR A 142 20.23 9.64 7.22
C THR A 142 19.77 8.26 6.74
N VAL A 143 18.60 8.22 6.12
CA VAL A 143 17.99 7.01 5.55
C VAL A 143 18.20 7.04 4.05
N THR A 144 18.95 6.06 3.54
CA THR A 144 19.27 5.96 2.11
C THR A 144 18.71 4.71 1.46
N ASN A 145 18.27 3.71 2.22
CA ASN A 145 17.81 2.44 1.70
C ASN A 145 16.37 2.17 2.13
N ALA A 146 15.54 1.69 1.19
CA ALA A 146 14.15 1.35 1.48
C ALA A 146 13.72 0.03 0.83
N VAL A 147 12.78 -0.65 1.47
CA VAL A 147 11.95 -1.69 0.87
C VAL A 147 10.53 -1.17 0.85
N VAL A 148 9.90 -1.10 -0.33
CA VAL A 148 8.57 -0.50 -0.49
C VAL A 148 7.56 -1.59 -0.88
N THR A 149 6.37 -1.57 -0.26
CA THR A 149 5.32 -2.53 -0.60
C THR A 149 4.43 -2.03 -1.75
N VAL A 150 3.93 -2.97 -2.54
CA VAL A 150 2.92 -2.74 -3.58
C VAL A 150 1.84 -3.82 -3.52
N PRO A 151 0.62 -3.58 -4.03
CA PRO A 151 -0.40 -4.63 -4.08
C PRO A 151 0.04 -5.85 -4.90
N ALA A 152 -0.63 -7.00 -4.74
CA ALA A 152 -0.21 -8.23 -5.43
C ALA A 152 -0.54 -8.26 -6.93
N TYR A 153 -1.43 -7.39 -7.37
CA TYR A 153 -1.96 -7.31 -8.73
C TYR A 153 -1.29 -6.23 -9.59
N VAL A 154 -0.37 -5.43 -9.02
CA VAL A 154 0.31 -4.41 -9.81
C VAL A 154 1.21 -5.04 -10.87
N ASN A 155 1.33 -4.35 -12.00
CA ASN A 155 2.18 -4.77 -13.11
C ASN A 155 3.59 -4.14 -13.02
N ASP A 156 4.46 -4.49 -13.97
CA ASP A 156 5.84 -4.02 -14.01
C ASP A 156 5.97 -2.49 -14.15
N SER A 157 5.08 -1.86 -14.92
CA SER A 157 5.04 -0.38 -15.08
C SER A 157 4.77 0.31 -13.75
N GLN A 158 3.81 -0.20 -12.98
CA GLN A 158 3.45 0.35 -11.67
C GLN A 158 4.54 0.08 -10.62
N CYS A 159 5.17 -1.10 -10.66
CA CYS A 159 6.35 -1.40 -9.83
C CYS A 159 7.50 -0.44 -10.13
N GLN A 160 7.78 -0.19 -11.41
CA GLN A 160 8.84 0.72 -11.83
C GLN A 160 8.53 2.16 -11.42
N ALA A 161 7.31 2.65 -11.65
CA ALA A 161 6.90 4.00 -11.24
C ALA A 161 6.97 4.19 -9.71
N THR A 162 6.65 3.16 -8.93
CA THR A 162 6.83 3.18 -7.46
C THR A 162 8.31 3.26 -7.07
N LYS A 163 9.19 2.54 -7.80
CA LYS A 163 10.64 2.61 -7.61
C LYS A 163 11.20 3.98 -8.00
N ASP A 164 10.67 4.57 -9.07
CA ASP A 164 11.03 5.91 -9.53
C ASP A 164 10.64 6.96 -8.50
N ALA A 165 9.47 6.85 -7.85
CA ALA A 165 9.08 7.72 -6.74
C ALA A 165 10.11 7.72 -5.60
N GLY A 166 10.62 6.54 -5.24
CA GLY A 166 11.71 6.44 -4.26
C GLY A 166 13.03 7.03 -4.76
N THR A 167 13.35 6.83 -6.03
CA THR A 167 14.56 7.38 -6.65
C THR A 167 14.55 8.91 -6.70
N ILE A 168 13.40 9.52 -6.99
CA ILE A 168 13.19 10.98 -6.95
C ILE A 168 13.44 11.54 -5.55
N ASP A 169 13.09 10.79 -4.49
CA ASP A 169 13.35 11.16 -3.08
C ASP A 169 14.81 10.85 -2.61
N GLY A 170 15.63 10.32 -3.52
CA GLY A 170 17.00 9.89 -3.21
C GLY A 170 17.09 8.62 -2.36
N LEU A 171 16.02 7.83 -2.29
CA LEU A 171 16.02 6.50 -1.68
C LEU A 171 16.51 5.45 -2.68
N ASN A 172 17.47 4.63 -2.25
CA ASN A 172 17.81 3.38 -2.91
C ASN A 172 16.76 2.32 -2.56
N VAL A 173 15.77 2.15 -3.43
CA VAL A 173 14.73 1.12 -3.29
C VAL A 173 15.34 -0.26 -3.59
N LEU A 174 15.76 -0.94 -2.53
CA LEU A 174 16.43 -2.25 -2.58
C LEU A 174 15.53 -3.34 -3.17
N ARG A 175 14.23 -3.26 -2.84
CA ARG A 175 13.24 -4.24 -3.27
C ARG A 175 11.83 -3.65 -3.22
N ILE A 176 11.04 -4.00 -4.23
CA ILE A 176 9.59 -3.90 -4.19
C ILE A 176 9.05 -5.26 -3.73
N ILE A 177 8.22 -5.28 -2.68
CA ILE A 177 7.60 -6.51 -2.18
C ILE A 177 6.09 -6.42 -2.27
N ASN A 178 5.42 -7.53 -2.55
CA ASN A 178 3.96 -7.52 -2.51
C ASN A 178 3.47 -7.41 -1.06
N GLU A 179 2.48 -6.55 -0.82
CA GLU A 179 1.82 -6.36 0.47
C GLU A 179 1.42 -7.68 1.16
N PRO A 180 0.76 -8.65 0.50
CA PRO A 180 0.47 -9.92 1.16
C PRO A 180 1.73 -10.71 1.51
N VAL A 181 2.79 -10.65 0.70
CA VAL A 181 4.07 -11.31 1.06
C VAL A 181 4.69 -10.63 2.29
N ALA A 182 4.63 -9.29 2.37
CA ALA A 182 5.08 -8.54 3.54
C ALA A 182 4.30 -8.93 4.81
N ALA A 183 2.97 -9.05 4.71
CA ALA A 183 2.11 -9.49 5.81
C ALA A 183 2.39 -10.94 6.23
N ALA A 184 2.62 -11.84 5.27
CA ALA A 184 3.06 -13.21 5.52
C ALA A 184 4.40 -13.27 6.26
N ILE A 185 5.37 -12.46 5.84
CA ILE A 185 6.68 -12.36 6.53
C ILE A 185 6.48 -11.86 7.96
N ALA A 186 5.75 -10.76 8.15
CA ALA A 186 5.47 -10.21 9.47
C ALA A 186 4.82 -11.25 10.40
N TYR A 187 3.90 -12.06 9.88
CA TYR A 187 3.28 -13.16 10.63
C TYR A 187 4.23 -14.33 10.93
N GLY A 188 5.11 -14.66 9.97
CA GLY A 188 6.04 -15.79 10.05
C GLY A 188 7.27 -15.55 10.91
N LEU A 189 7.68 -14.29 11.15
CA LEU A 189 8.92 -13.93 11.85
C LEU A 189 9.03 -14.54 13.26
N ASP A 190 7.92 -14.61 14.01
CA ASP A 190 7.92 -15.14 15.39
C ASP A 190 7.51 -16.62 15.49
N LYS A 191 7.12 -17.25 14.37
CA LYS A 191 6.61 -18.61 14.36
C LYS A 191 7.67 -19.56 13.83
N LYS A 192 7.99 -20.62 14.58
CA LYS A 192 8.76 -21.76 14.07
C LYS A 192 7.90 -22.52 13.06
N VAL A 193 7.82 -22.01 11.83
CA VAL A 193 7.10 -22.63 10.72
C VAL A 193 7.96 -23.79 10.21
N GLY A 194 7.83 -24.96 10.84
CA GLY A 194 8.58 -26.16 10.46
C GLY A 194 8.00 -26.96 9.30
N ALA A 195 6.75 -26.69 8.91
CA ALA A 195 6.06 -27.34 7.80
C ALA A 195 5.41 -26.29 6.89
N GLU A 196 5.30 -26.60 5.60
CA GLU A 196 4.57 -25.79 4.63
C GLU A 196 3.12 -25.56 5.09
N ARG A 197 2.63 -24.33 4.94
CA ARG A 197 1.27 -23.97 5.32
C ARG A 197 0.67 -23.04 4.30
N ASN A 198 -0.64 -23.19 4.08
CA ASN A 198 -1.40 -22.24 3.31
C ASN A 198 -1.95 -21.14 4.22
N VAL A 199 -1.73 -19.91 3.81
CA VAL A 199 -2.10 -18.70 4.53
C VAL A 199 -2.98 -17.87 3.62
N LEU A 200 -4.17 -17.55 4.11
CA LEU A 200 -5.07 -16.63 3.45
C LEU A 200 -4.87 -15.25 4.07
N ILE A 201 -4.54 -14.28 3.23
CA ILE A 201 -4.35 -12.89 3.61
C ILE A 201 -5.55 -12.10 3.13
N PHE A 202 -6.18 -11.44 4.08
CA PHE A 202 -7.31 -10.56 3.87
C PHE A 202 -6.87 -9.13 4.19
N ASN A 203 -6.76 -8.30 3.16
CA ASN A 203 -6.31 -6.91 3.26
C ASN A 203 -7.46 -6.00 2.78
N LEU A 204 -8.12 -5.34 3.73
CA LEU A 204 -9.16 -4.35 3.47
C LEU A 204 -8.63 -2.95 3.81
N GLY A 205 -8.11 -2.29 2.79
CA GLY A 205 -7.52 -0.95 2.88
C GLY A 205 -8.55 0.18 2.73
N GLY A 206 -8.04 1.41 2.60
CA GLY A 206 -8.88 2.61 2.44
C GLY A 206 -9.50 2.80 1.05
N GLY A 207 -8.96 2.14 0.03
CA GLY A 207 -9.45 2.20 -1.36
C GLY A 207 -9.30 0.89 -2.15
N THR A 208 -8.76 -0.15 -1.50
CA THR A 208 -8.47 -1.44 -2.12
C THR A 208 -8.89 -2.58 -1.21
N PHE A 209 -9.34 -3.67 -1.81
CA PHE A 209 -9.60 -4.93 -1.15
C PHE A 209 -8.85 -6.04 -1.87
N ASP A 210 -7.97 -6.71 -1.14
CA ASP A 210 -7.11 -7.76 -1.64
C ASP A 210 -7.27 -9.02 -0.80
N VAL A 211 -7.50 -10.15 -1.50
CA VAL A 211 -7.43 -11.49 -0.90
C VAL A 211 -6.35 -12.27 -1.63
N SER A 212 -5.41 -12.85 -0.90
CA SER A 212 -4.36 -13.69 -1.46
C SER A 212 -4.21 -14.96 -0.66
N ILE A 213 -4.07 -16.09 -1.34
CA ILE A 213 -3.66 -17.35 -0.69
C ILE A 213 -2.20 -17.61 -1.05
N LEU A 214 -1.39 -17.79 -0.03
CA LEU A 214 0.05 -18.06 -0.12
C LEU A 214 0.36 -19.42 0.49
N THR A 215 1.22 -20.20 -0.14
CA THR A 215 1.96 -21.27 0.55
C THR A 215 3.24 -20.68 1.10
N ILE A 216 3.47 -20.85 2.41
CA ILE A 216 4.68 -20.41 3.10
C ILE A 216 5.42 -21.64 3.64
N GLY A 217 6.70 -21.76 3.30
CA GLY A 217 7.59 -22.80 3.83
C GLY A 217 9.04 -22.55 3.43
N ASN A 218 9.99 -22.94 4.28
CA ASN A 218 11.44 -22.81 4.05
C ASN A 218 11.90 -21.39 3.62
N GLY A 219 11.23 -20.35 4.13
CA GLY A 219 11.53 -18.95 3.78
C GLY A 219 11.02 -18.50 2.41
N ILE A 220 10.26 -19.35 1.71
CA ILE A 220 9.66 -19.07 0.40
C ILE A 220 8.16 -18.83 0.57
N CYS A 221 7.63 -17.85 -0.17
CA CYS A 221 6.20 -17.59 -0.29
C CYS A 221 5.77 -17.76 -1.75
N ILE A 222 4.80 -18.64 -2.02
CA ILE A 222 4.27 -18.91 -3.37
C ILE A 222 2.80 -18.50 -3.41
N PHE A 223 2.39 -17.75 -4.42
CA PHE A 223 0.98 -17.43 -4.64
C PHE A 223 0.22 -18.62 -5.20
N ILE A 224 -0.86 -19.01 -4.52
CA ILE A 224 -1.85 -19.96 -5.04
C ILE A 224 -2.92 -19.21 -5.82
N CYS A 225 -3.48 -18.14 -5.22
CA CYS A 225 -4.47 -17.31 -5.87
C CYS A 225 -4.40 -15.85 -5.39
N LYS A 226 -4.90 -14.95 -6.24
CA LYS A 226 -5.01 -13.52 -5.98
C LYS A 226 -6.41 -13.07 -6.41
N TYR A 227 -7.09 -12.31 -5.57
CA TYR A 227 -8.29 -11.58 -5.89
C TYR A 227 -8.11 -10.14 -5.45
N ASN A 228 -8.54 -9.20 -6.29
CA ASN A 228 -8.51 -7.78 -5.99
C ASN A 228 -9.80 -7.10 -6.45
N LYS A 229 -10.20 -6.09 -5.70
CA LYS A 229 -11.17 -5.08 -6.11
C LYS A 229 -10.63 -3.70 -5.70
N THR A 230 -10.42 -2.83 -6.68
CA THR A 230 -10.05 -1.41 -6.48
C THR A 230 -11.29 -0.54 -6.36
N SER A 231 -11.08 0.71 -5.93
CA SER A 231 -12.13 1.73 -5.81
C SER A 231 -13.27 1.29 -4.88
N ILE A 232 -12.94 0.43 -3.89
CA ILE A 232 -13.83 0.21 -2.74
C ILE A 232 -13.68 1.42 -1.85
N ILE A 233 -14.57 2.36 -2.08
CA ILE A 233 -14.71 3.55 -1.28
C ILE A 233 -15.38 3.14 0.04
N LEU A 234 -14.59 3.05 1.12
CA LEU A 234 -15.11 3.08 2.48
C LEU A 234 -15.34 4.55 2.88
N PHE A 235 -16.12 5.31 2.09
CA PHE A 235 -16.78 6.49 2.62
C PHE A 235 -18.00 5.98 3.35
N ASP A 236 -18.09 6.38 4.61
CA ASP A 236 -19.17 6.06 5.53
C ASP A 236 -18.96 4.75 6.32
N SER A 237 -19.04 4.91 7.63
CA SER A 237 -19.09 3.89 8.67
C SER A 237 -20.32 2.97 8.58
N ASN A 238 -21.02 2.95 7.43
CA ASN A 238 -22.27 2.26 7.20
C ASN A 238 -22.30 1.34 5.96
N ILE A 239 -21.21 1.19 5.20
CA ILE A 239 -21.11 0.12 4.20
C ILE A 239 -20.39 -1.07 4.84
N TYR A 240 -21.13 -1.78 5.70
CA TYR A 240 -20.99 -3.22 5.71
C TYR A 240 -21.66 -3.70 4.44
N ASP A 241 -20.89 -3.91 3.37
CA ASP A 241 -21.32 -4.79 2.29
C ASP A 241 -21.35 -6.20 2.89
N ALA A 242 -22.37 -6.45 3.70
CA ALA A 242 -22.54 -7.65 4.51
C ALA A 242 -22.53 -8.87 3.60
N ASP A 243 -22.92 -8.75 2.34
CA ASP A 243 -22.86 -9.81 1.34
C ASP A 243 -21.43 -10.20 0.95
N ILE A 244 -20.48 -9.25 0.92
CA ILE A 244 -19.06 -9.55 0.69
C ILE A 244 -18.47 -10.21 1.94
N PHE A 245 -18.69 -9.63 3.12
CA PHE A 245 -18.16 -10.16 4.37
C PHE A 245 -18.75 -11.54 4.72
N ILE A 246 -20.07 -11.72 4.57
CA ILE A 246 -20.79 -13.00 4.74
C ILE A 246 -20.38 -13.98 3.64
N GLY A 247 -20.23 -13.55 2.38
CA GLY A 247 -19.74 -14.39 1.30
C GLY A 247 -18.35 -14.97 1.59
N PHE A 248 -17.43 -14.16 2.15
CA PHE A 248 -16.10 -14.61 2.53
C PHE A 248 -16.07 -15.41 3.84
N ILE A 249 -16.95 -15.13 4.81
CA ILE A 249 -17.16 -16.00 5.98
C ILE A 249 -17.69 -17.37 5.53
N CYS A 250 -18.66 -17.41 4.62
CA CYS A 250 -19.18 -18.65 4.05
C CYS A 250 -18.11 -19.41 3.27
N LEU A 251 -17.26 -18.72 2.51
CA LEU A 251 -16.11 -19.33 1.83
C LEU A 251 -15.09 -19.87 2.85
N GLY A 252 -14.79 -19.11 3.92
CA GLY A 252 -13.92 -19.52 5.02
C GLY A 252 -14.46 -20.70 5.84
N ILE A 253 -15.78 -20.78 6.04
CA ILE A 253 -16.48 -21.90 6.68
C ILE A 253 -16.45 -23.13 5.76
N TYR A 254 -16.69 -22.94 4.46
CA TYR A 254 -16.61 -23.99 3.44
C TYR A 254 -15.20 -24.60 3.35
N PHE A 255 -14.14 -23.80 3.58
CA PHE A 255 -12.77 -24.28 3.64
C PHE A 255 -12.37 -24.97 4.97
N ASN A 256 -13.21 -24.95 6.01
CA ASN A 256 -12.87 -25.46 7.36
C ASN A 256 -13.67 -26.70 7.77
N VAL A 257 -14.85 -26.94 7.19
CA VAL A 257 -15.72 -28.07 7.57
C VAL A 257 -15.69 -29.10 6.45
N GLY A 258 -14.90 -30.16 6.65
CA GLY A 258 -14.96 -31.34 5.79
C GLY A 258 -16.28 -32.10 6.00
N ASP A 259 -16.91 -32.46 4.87
CA ASP A 259 -17.88 -33.55 4.67
C ASP A 259 -19.40 -33.21 4.69
N PRO A 260 -20.31 -34.07 4.15
CA PRO A 260 -20.81 -33.95 2.78
C PRO A 260 -22.35 -33.90 2.70
N LEU A 261 -22.96 -32.90 2.05
CA LEU A 261 -24.39 -32.97 1.68
C LEU A 261 -24.68 -32.25 0.35
N HIS A 262 -25.03 -33.08 -0.63
CA HIS A 262 -25.73 -32.90 -1.90
C HIS A 262 -25.92 -31.51 -2.55
N ASN A 263 -25.43 -31.47 -3.81
CA ASN A 263 -25.81 -30.60 -4.93
C ASN A 263 -25.25 -29.17 -4.96
N PHE A 264 -23.97 -29.04 -5.28
CA PHE A 264 -23.49 -28.16 -6.35
C PHE A 264 -22.17 -28.72 -6.90
N HIS A 265 -22.16 -29.12 -8.18
CA HIS A 265 -20.99 -29.68 -8.86
C HIS A 265 -19.99 -28.58 -9.23
N PHE A 266 -18.74 -28.67 -8.75
CA PHE A 266 -17.52 -28.78 -9.57
C PHE A 266 -16.29 -29.15 -8.68
N PHE A 267 -15.49 -30.10 -9.17
CA PHE A 267 -14.27 -30.74 -8.62
C PHE A 267 -13.22 -29.74 -8.03
N SER A 268 -12.27 -30.05 -7.14
CA SER A 268 -11.45 -31.25 -6.84
C SER A 268 -10.69 -31.08 -5.49
N HIS A 269 -10.15 -32.19 -4.97
CA HIS A 269 -9.56 -32.46 -3.65
C HIS A 269 -8.38 -31.60 -3.12
N SER A 270 -8.26 -31.70 -1.77
CA SER A 270 -7.09 -31.49 -0.87
C SER A 270 -6.77 -30.09 -0.36
N PHE A 271 -7.42 -29.67 0.74
CA PHE A 271 -6.86 -28.69 1.69
C PHE A 271 -7.32 -28.98 3.13
N ARG A 272 -6.39 -29.37 4.00
CA ARG A 272 -6.51 -29.25 5.45
C ARG A 272 -5.50 -28.15 5.84
N HIS A 273 -5.89 -27.18 6.68
CA HIS A 273 -5.08 -26.06 7.18
C HIS A 273 -5.01 -24.79 6.30
N CYS A 274 -6.10 -24.02 6.24
CA CYS A 274 -6.07 -22.61 5.84
C CYS A 274 -6.20 -21.71 7.08
N MET A 275 -5.38 -20.66 7.18
CA MET A 275 -5.40 -19.72 8.31
C MET A 275 -5.56 -18.28 7.80
N LEU A 276 -6.55 -17.57 8.35
CA LEU A 276 -6.91 -16.19 7.98
C LEU A 276 -6.04 -15.19 8.74
N ILE A 277 -5.29 -14.37 8.00
CA ILE A 277 -4.61 -13.18 8.52
C ILE A 277 -5.41 -11.96 8.07
N ILE A 278 -6.04 -11.28 9.04
CA ILE A 278 -6.62 -9.96 8.84
C ILE A 278 -5.51 -8.96 9.16
N LYS A 279 -5.11 -8.14 8.17
CA LYS A 279 -4.20 -7.03 8.43
C LYS A 279 -4.96 -5.98 9.26
N PRO A 280 -4.63 -5.75 10.55
CA PRO A 280 -5.26 -4.67 11.30
C PRO A 280 -4.89 -3.34 10.64
N ARG A 281 -5.80 -2.36 10.69
CA ARG A 281 -5.44 -0.97 10.41
C ARG A 281 -4.40 -0.57 11.46
N CYS A 282 -3.18 -0.26 11.02
CA CYS A 282 -2.11 0.25 11.90
C CYS A 282 -2.49 1.60 12.49
#